data_AF-A0A1C2XQR2-F1
#
_entry.id   AF-A0A1C2XQR2-F1
#
_cell.length_a   1.000
_cell.length_b   1.000
_cell.length_c   1.000
_cell.angle_alpha   90.00
_cell.angle_beta   90.00
_cell.angle_gamma   90.00
#
_symmetry.space_group_name_H-M   'P 1'
#
loop_
_entity.id
_entity.type
_entity.pdbx_description
1 polymer ?
#
loop_
_entity_poly.entity_id
_entity_poly.type
_entity_poly.pdbx_seq_one_letter_code
_entity_poly.pdbx_strand_id
1 'polypeptide(L)'
;MEYIVKARELGEALLQTPEVQRLKEAEAEIQNDPEAAKAFAAYQDKERQILTAQMFSKVVSEKDTLALIDLKMRLIKLYPSIRSFFSIQQDLEKIMATVNLTITTTIYGMPSAEQLPFPKEIQNLAQQLLDTIGGDKNGPAMTIPEGFQIPEGLNVSELLSRLNPKSK
;
A
#
# COMPACT_ATOMS: atom_id res chain seq x y z
N MET A 1 11.19 26.65 -9.14
CA MET A 1 9.78 26.49 -9.58
C MET A 1 9.55 25.31 -10.53
N GLU A 2 10.57 24.81 -11.25
CA GLU A 2 10.39 23.70 -12.21
C GLU A 2 9.96 22.36 -11.56
N TYR A 3 10.52 21.99 -10.40
CA TYR A 3 10.17 20.75 -9.70
C TYR A 3 8.69 20.64 -9.30
N ILE A 4 8.05 21.76 -8.95
CA ILE A 4 6.62 21.78 -8.61
C ILE A 4 5.78 21.52 -9.86
N VAL A 5 6.21 22.03 -11.01
CA VAL A 5 5.55 21.77 -12.30
C VAL A 5 5.71 20.30 -12.68
N LYS A 6 6.90 19.73 -12.55
CA LYS A 6 7.15 18.30 -12.80
C LYS A 6 6.40 17.37 -11.85
N ALA A 7 6.28 17.74 -10.57
CA ALA A 7 5.47 17.01 -9.61
C ALA A 7 3.98 17.04 -9.98
N ARG A 8 3.48 18.16 -10.53
CA ARG A 8 2.12 18.25 -11.05
C ARG A 8 1.92 17.37 -12.27
N GLU A 9 2.84 17.41 -13.24
CA GLU A 9 2.83 16.54 -14.42
C GLU A 9 2.80 15.05 -14.02
N LEU A 10 3.59 14.65 -13.02
CA LEU A 10 3.57 13.30 -12.47
C LEU A 10 2.20 12.98 -11.84
N GLY A 11 1.63 13.90 -11.06
CA GLY A 11 0.30 13.73 -10.49
C GLY A 11 -0.79 13.57 -11.56
N GLU A 12 -0.75 14.37 -12.62
CA GLU A 12 -1.66 14.26 -13.75
C GLU A 12 -1.50 12.92 -14.49
N ALA A 13 -0.27 12.44 -14.67
CA ALA A 13 -0.01 11.13 -15.25
C ALA A 13 -0.54 9.99 -14.36
N LEU A 14 -0.37 10.09 -13.04
CA LEU A 14 -0.89 9.11 -12.09
C LEU A 14 -2.42 9.03 -12.11
N LEU A 15 -3.11 10.17 -12.31
CA LEU A 15 -4.56 10.20 -12.45
C LEU A 15 -5.09 9.45 -13.68
N GLN A 16 -4.25 9.25 -14.70
CA GLN A 16 -4.58 8.51 -15.93
C GLN A 16 -4.26 7.02 -15.83
N THR A 17 -3.76 6.54 -14.67
CA THR A 17 -3.46 5.12 -14.48
C THR A 17 -4.73 4.29 -14.39
N PRO A 18 -4.69 3.02 -14.86
CA PRO A 18 -5.84 2.13 -14.76
C PRO A 18 -6.24 1.86 -13.30
N GLU A 19 -5.32 1.96 -12.33
CA GLU A 19 -5.61 1.81 -10.90
C GLU A 19 -6.52 2.93 -10.39
N VAL A 20 -6.25 4.18 -10.75
CA VAL A 20 -7.10 5.32 -10.36
C VAL A 20 -8.47 5.21 -11.01
N GLN A 21 -8.54 4.77 -12.27
CA GLN A 21 -9.82 4.59 -12.95
C GLN A 21 -10.65 3.46 -12.30
N ARG A 22 -10.01 2.31 -12.00
CA ARG A 22 -10.64 1.20 -11.27
C ARG A 22 -11.10 1.62 -9.88
N LEU A 23 -10.35 2.49 -9.20
CA LEU A 23 -10.74 2.98 -7.87
C LEU A 23 -12.02 3.83 -7.94
N LYS A 24 -12.13 4.73 -8.92
CA LYS A 24 -13.34 5.53 -9.16
C LYS A 24 -14.56 4.67 -9.49
N GLU A 25 -14.36 3.63 -10.29
CA GLU A 25 -15.42 2.68 -10.64
C GLU A 25 -15.88 1.89 -9.41
N ALA A 26 -14.95 1.40 -8.59
CA ALA A 26 -15.29 0.71 -7.34
C ALA A 26 -16.01 1.64 -6.33
N GLU A 27 -15.64 2.92 -6.29
CA GLU A 27 -16.35 3.90 -5.46
C GLU A 27 -17.77 4.15 -5.97
N ALA A 28 -17.97 4.25 -7.29
CA ALA A 28 -19.31 4.33 -7.89
C ALA A 28 -20.14 3.05 -7.64
N GLU A 29 -19.50 1.88 -7.63
CA GLU A 29 -20.17 0.61 -7.30
C GLU A 29 -20.67 0.58 -5.86
N ILE A 30 -19.93 1.16 -4.91
CA ILE A 30 -20.40 1.34 -3.53
C ILE A 30 -21.66 2.21 -3.48
N GLN A 31 -21.75 3.26 -4.32
CA GLN A 31 -22.91 4.16 -4.34
C GLN A 31 -24.19 3.50 -4.85
N ASN A 32 -24.09 2.37 -5.56
CA ASN A 32 -25.26 1.63 -6.04
C ASN A 32 -26.00 0.88 -4.91
N ASP A 33 -25.36 0.69 -3.75
CA ASP A 33 -25.97 0.13 -2.55
C ASP A 33 -26.08 1.22 -1.46
N PRO A 34 -27.29 1.70 -1.14
CA PRO A 34 -27.50 2.76 -0.14
C PRO A 34 -26.97 2.41 1.26
N GLU A 35 -27.00 1.14 1.66
CA GLU A 35 -26.49 0.72 2.96
C GLU A 35 -24.95 0.71 2.95
N ALA A 36 -24.35 0.15 1.89
CA ALA A 36 -22.89 0.18 1.71
C ALA A 36 -22.37 1.61 1.64
N ALA A 37 -23.01 2.49 0.87
CA ALA A 37 -22.64 3.90 0.72
C ALA A 37 -22.66 4.64 2.06
N LYS A 38 -23.73 4.45 2.86
CA LYS A 38 -23.84 5.06 4.19
C LYS A 38 -22.78 4.53 5.14
N ALA A 39 -22.55 3.21 5.14
CA ALA A 39 -21.55 2.59 6.01
C ALA A 39 -20.12 3.00 5.64
N PHE A 40 -19.86 3.16 4.34
CA PHE A 40 -18.58 3.60 3.81
C PHE A 40 -18.32 5.09 4.09
N ALA A 41 -19.33 5.95 3.99
CA ALA A 41 -19.22 7.36 4.37
C ALA A 41 -18.85 7.52 5.85
N ALA A 42 -19.46 6.73 6.74
CA ALA A 42 -19.10 6.72 8.16
C ALA A 42 -17.64 6.30 8.42
N TYR A 43 -17.11 5.38 7.60
CA TYR A 43 -15.69 5.02 7.63
C TYR A 43 -14.80 6.19 7.16
N GLN A 44 -15.11 6.80 6.02
CA GLN A 44 -14.34 7.92 5.46
C GLN A 44 -14.29 9.13 6.40
N ASP A 45 -15.40 9.44 7.07
CA ASP A 45 -15.45 10.53 8.05
C ASP A 45 -14.51 10.28 9.23
N LYS A 46 -14.50 9.04 9.73
CA LYS A 46 -13.63 8.65 10.86
C LYS A 46 -12.16 8.65 10.46
N GLU A 47 -11.84 8.16 9.27
CA GLU A 47 -10.49 8.20 8.71
C GLU A 47 -10.00 9.66 8.57
N ARG A 48 -10.83 10.55 8.01
CA ARG A 48 -10.52 11.97 7.85
C ARG A 48 -10.27 12.66 9.19
N GLN A 49 -11.06 12.36 10.22
CA GLN A 49 -10.88 12.90 11.56
C GLN A 49 -9.52 12.50 12.16
N ILE A 50 -9.13 11.23 11.99
CA ILE A 50 -7.83 10.72 12.46
C ILE A 50 -6.67 11.41 11.72
N LEU A 51 -6.74 11.48 10.39
CA LEU A 51 -5.71 12.16 9.58
C LEU A 51 -5.59 13.65 9.94
N THR A 52 -6.72 14.31 10.17
CA THR A 52 -6.75 15.72 10.59
C THR A 52 -6.10 15.88 11.97
N ALA A 53 -6.39 14.98 12.92
CA ALA A 53 -5.76 15.00 14.24
C ALA A 53 -4.23 14.85 14.14
N GLN A 54 -3.73 13.94 13.29
CA GLN A 54 -2.29 13.77 13.05
C GLN A 54 -1.65 15.05 12.47
N MET A 55 -2.31 15.69 11.50
CA MET A 55 -1.81 16.92 10.88
C MET A 55 -1.65 18.06 11.89
N PHE A 56 -2.55 18.17 12.88
CA PHE A 56 -2.45 19.15 13.96
C PHE A 56 -1.54 18.68 15.12
N SER A 57 -0.68 17.69 14.89
CA SER A 57 0.23 17.10 15.86
C SER A 57 -0.45 16.62 17.15
N LYS A 58 -1.76 16.32 17.08
CA LYS A 58 -2.44 15.67 18.19
C LYS A 58 -2.06 14.19 18.16
N VAL A 59 -1.67 13.67 19.31
CA VAL A 59 -1.46 12.23 19.50
C VAL A 59 -2.80 11.55 19.22
N VAL A 60 -2.86 10.78 18.11
CA VAL A 60 -4.01 9.93 17.82
C VAL A 60 -4.04 8.83 18.88
N SER A 61 -5.19 8.64 19.51
CA SER A 61 -5.32 7.57 20.49
C SER A 61 -5.28 6.21 19.79
N GLU A 62 -4.58 5.25 20.40
CA GLU A 62 -4.52 3.87 19.91
C GLU A 62 -5.93 3.26 19.76
N LYS A 63 -6.83 3.65 20.67
CA LYS A 63 -8.25 3.29 20.64
C LYS A 63 -8.94 3.73 19.33
N ASP A 64 -8.68 4.93 18.85
CA ASP A 64 -9.30 5.45 17.63
C ASP A 64 -8.78 4.73 16.38
N THR A 65 -7.48 4.43 16.35
CA THR A 65 -6.85 3.63 15.29
C THR A 65 -7.42 2.22 15.25
N LEU A 66 -7.48 1.52 16.39
CA LEU A 66 -8.07 0.18 16.48
C LEU A 66 -9.54 0.19 16.06
N ALA A 67 -10.30 1.18 16.50
CA ALA A 67 -11.71 1.29 16.15
C ALA A 67 -11.95 1.65 14.66
N LEU A 68 -10.96 2.21 13.95
CA LEU A 68 -11.01 2.39 12.50
C LEU A 68 -10.72 1.07 11.78
N ILE A 69 -9.72 0.32 12.24
CA ILE A 69 -9.37 -1.01 11.71
C ILE A 69 -10.56 -1.97 11.85
N ASP A 70 -11.18 -2.02 13.03
CA ASP A 70 -12.37 -2.85 13.28
C ASP A 70 -13.56 -2.47 12.40
N LEU A 71 -13.72 -1.18 12.11
CA LEU A 71 -14.77 -0.70 11.21
C LEU A 71 -14.47 -1.17 9.78
N LYS A 72 -13.26 -0.95 9.28
CA LYS A 72 -12.80 -1.42 7.96
C LYS A 72 -13.03 -2.93 7.79
N MET A 73 -12.62 -3.72 8.78
CA MET A 73 -12.76 -5.18 8.74
C MET A 73 -14.24 -5.63 8.72
N ARG A 74 -15.12 -4.94 9.44
CA ARG A 74 -16.56 -5.20 9.37
C ARG A 74 -17.13 -4.88 8.00
N LEU A 75 -16.77 -3.73 7.41
CA LEU A 75 -17.26 -3.33 6.09
C LEU A 75 -16.80 -4.29 4.99
N ILE A 76 -15.54 -4.72 5.02
CA ILE A 76 -14.99 -5.71 4.08
C ILE A 76 -15.74 -7.06 4.15
N LYS A 77 -16.19 -7.45 5.34
CA LYS A 77 -16.95 -8.70 5.54
C LYS A 77 -18.38 -8.58 5.01
N LEU A 78 -19.04 -7.44 5.27
CA LEU A 78 -20.45 -7.22 4.98
C LEU A 78 -20.71 -6.86 3.51
N TYR A 79 -19.85 -6.04 2.91
CA TYR A 79 -20.10 -5.45 1.59
C TYR A 79 -19.01 -5.84 0.58
N PRO A 80 -19.31 -6.69 -0.42
CA PRO A 80 -18.35 -7.10 -1.44
C PRO A 80 -17.79 -5.92 -2.26
N SER A 81 -18.61 -4.90 -2.55
CA SER A 81 -18.18 -3.68 -3.25
C SER A 81 -17.10 -2.92 -2.46
N ILE A 82 -17.28 -2.79 -1.14
CA ILE A 82 -16.28 -2.18 -0.25
C ILE A 82 -15.01 -3.03 -0.17
N ARG A 83 -15.13 -4.37 -0.15
CA ARG A 83 -13.96 -5.26 -0.22
C ARG A 83 -13.17 -5.04 -1.52
N SER A 84 -13.86 -4.98 -2.66
CA SER A 84 -13.25 -4.72 -3.96
C SER A 84 -12.51 -3.38 -3.96
N PHE A 85 -13.17 -2.32 -3.48
CA PHE A 85 -12.57 -1.00 -3.32
C PHE A 85 -11.26 -1.04 -2.53
N PHE A 86 -11.24 -1.68 -1.35
CA PHE A 86 -10.02 -1.74 -0.54
C PHE A 86 -8.90 -2.56 -1.18
N SER A 87 -9.23 -3.59 -1.96
CA SER A 87 -8.22 -4.33 -2.73
C SER A 87 -7.58 -3.44 -3.80
N ILE A 88 -8.39 -2.66 -4.52
CA ILE A 88 -7.91 -1.74 -5.57
C ILE A 88 -7.12 -0.59 -4.94
N GLN A 89 -7.58 -0.06 -3.80
CA GLN A 89 -6.86 0.96 -3.03
C GLN A 89 -5.46 0.47 -2.64
N GLN A 90 -5.33 -0.76 -2.17
CA GLN A 90 -4.03 -1.35 -1.82
C GLN A 90 -3.09 -1.45 -3.04
N ASP A 91 -3.63 -1.73 -4.24
CA ASP A 91 -2.82 -1.77 -5.46
C ASP A 91 -2.34 -0.37 -5.87
N LEU A 92 -3.19 0.65 -5.73
CA LEU A 92 -2.78 2.04 -5.94
C LEU A 92 -1.71 2.48 -4.92
N GLU A 93 -1.86 2.10 -3.65
CA GLU A 93 -0.88 2.39 -2.60
C GLU A 93 0.51 1.80 -2.93
N LYS A 94 0.56 0.59 -3.50
CA LYS A 94 1.82 0.00 -3.97
C LYS A 94 2.47 0.85 -5.06
N ILE A 95 1.70 1.32 -6.05
CA ILE A 95 2.22 2.20 -7.11
C ILE A 95 2.77 3.49 -6.51
N MET A 96 2.02 4.12 -5.59
CA MET A 96 2.48 5.34 -4.91
C MET A 96 3.76 5.10 -4.09
N ALA A 97 3.86 3.95 -3.43
CA ALA A 97 5.07 3.54 -2.71
C ALA A 97 6.26 3.36 -3.67
N THR A 98 6.05 2.73 -4.83
CA THR A 98 7.08 2.59 -5.87
C THR A 98 7.52 3.95 -6.39
N VAL A 99 6.59 4.87 -6.68
CA VAL A 99 6.90 6.24 -7.12
C VAL A 99 7.76 6.96 -6.07
N ASN A 100 7.36 6.92 -4.81
CA ASN A 100 8.11 7.53 -3.71
C ASN A 100 9.50 6.91 -3.57
N LEU A 101 9.61 5.58 -3.69
CA LEU A 101 10.88 4.89 -3.65
C LEU A 101 11.77 5.33 -4.82
N THR A 102 11.26 5.37 -6.06
CA THR A 102 12.01 5.81 -7.25
C THR A 102 12.49 7.26 -7.12
N ILE A 103 11.65 8.17 -6.63
CA ILE A 103 12.06 9.57 -6.39
C ILE A 103 13.17 9.62 -5.34
N THR A 104 12.98 8.93 -4.21
CA THR A 104 13.95 8.89 -3.12
C THR A 104 15.28 8.31 -3.58
N THR A 105 15.25 7.19 -4.31
CA THR A 105 16.45 6.53 -4.81
C THR A 105 17.17 7.34 -5.88
N THR A 106 16.44 8.10 -6.69
CA THR A 106 17.03 8.98 -7.71
C THR A 106 17.70 10.20 -7.06
N ILE A 107 17.13 10.76 -5.99
CA ILE A 107 17.68 11.94 -5.31
C ILE A 107 18.86 11.57 -4.41
N TYR A 108 18.74 10.50 -3.63
CA TYR A 108 19.67 10.16 -2.56
C TYR A 108 20.53 8.91 -2.85
N GLY A 109 20.29 8.22 -3.97
CA GLY A 109 20.79 6.86 -4.20
C GLY A 109 19.89 5.82 -3.52
N MET A 110 20.09 4.53 -3.84
CA MET A 110 19.31 3.46 -3.22
C MET A 110 19.53 3.48 -1.69
N PRO A 111 18.48 3.68 -0.88
CA PRO A 111 18.65 3.69 0.56
C PRO A 111 19.17 2.32 0.99
N SER A 112 20.24 2.27 1.78
CA SER A 112 20.64 1.02 2.42
C SER A 112 19.55 0.60 3.41
N ALA A 113 19.36 -0.69 3.68
CA ALA A 113 18.34 -1.15 4.61
C ALA A 113 18.49 -0.56 6.03
N GLU A 114 19.69 -0.10 6.38
CA GLU A 114 19.99 0.62 7.62
C GLU A 114 19.37 2.03 7.70
N GLN A 115 19.02 2.62 6.55
CA GLN A 115 18.44 3.97 6.45
C GLN A 115 16.91 3.95 6.40
N LEU A 116 16.30 2.77 6.30
CA LEU A 116 14.84 2.62 6.32
C LEU A 116 14.36 2.51 7.77
N PRO A 117 13.20 3.12 8.11
CA PRO A 117 12.63 3.09 9.46
C PRO A 117 11.97 1.73 9.75
N PHE A 118 12.68 0.64 9.46
CA PHE A 118 12.23 -0.71 9.71
C PHE A 118 12.82 -1.25 11.02
N PRO A 119 12.03 -2.04 11.77
CA PRO A 119 12.55 -2.84 12.87
C PRO A 119 13.75 -3.67 12.41
N LYS A 120 14.77 -3.82 13.27
CA LYS A 120 16.02 -4.53 12.94
C LYS A 120 15.77 -5.95 12.42
N GLU A 121 14.67 -6.55 12.85
CA GLU A 121 14.24 -7.90 12.51
C GLU A 121 13.92 -8.08 11.02
N ILE A 122 13.51 -7.02 10.31
CA ILE A 122 13.14 -7.10 8.89
C ILE A 122 14.12 -6.38 7.96
N GLN A 123 15.21 -5.80 8.49
CA GLN A 123 16.21 -5.10 7.69
C GLN A 123 16.85 -6.00 6.62
N ASN A 124 17.13 -7.27 6.95
CA ASN A 124 17.67 -8.23 5.98
C ASN A 124 16.71 -8.50 4.82
N LEU A 125 15.41 -8.59 5.10
CA LEU A 125 14.38 -8.78 4.08
C LEU A 125 14.22 -7.52 3.22
N ALA A 126 14.25 -6.34 3.85
CA ALA A 126 14.22 -5.07 3.15
C ALA A 126 15.42 -4.89 2.20
N GLN A 127 16.62 -5.29 2.63
CA GLN A 127 17.83 -5.25 1.79
C GLN A 127 17.67 -6.16 0.56
N GLN A 128 17.20 -7.39 0.76
CA GLN A 128 16.97 -8.33 -0.35
C GLN A 128 15.93 -7.83 -1.37
N LEU A 129 14.88 -7.13 -0.92
CA LEU A 129 13.89 -6.54 -1.81
C LEU A 129 14.46 -5.37 -2.61
N LEU A 130 15.28 -4.53 -1.99
CA LEU A 130 15.96 -3.41 -2.68
C LEU A 130 16.91 -3.92 -3.76
N ASP A 131 17.70 -4.95 -3.46
CA ASP A 131 18.63 -5.56 -4.41
C ASP A 131 17.89 -6.16 -5.62
N THR A 132 16.70 -6.71 -5.40
CA THR A 132 15.83 -7.26 -6.46
C THR A 132 15.19 -6.17 -7.33
N ILE A 133 14.79 -5.04 -6.74
CA ILE A 133 14.22 -3.88 -7.45
C ILE A 133 15.31 -3.13 -8.23
N GLY A 134 16.54 -3.13 -7.73
CA GLY A 134 17.71 -2.49 -8.32
C GLY A 134 18.23 -3.10 -9.62
N GLY A 135 17.65 -4.22 -10.07
CA GLY A 135 17.98 -4.83 -11.36
C GLY A 135 19.25 -5.70 -11.37
N ASP A 136 19.74 -6.16 -10.22
CA ASP A 136 20.79 -7.17 -10.20
C ASP A 136 20.19 -8.57 -10.47
N LYS A 137 20.36 -9.04 -11.71
CA LYS A 137 19.90 -10.38 -12.15
C LYS A 137 20.72 -11.53 -11.54
N ASN A 138 21.69 -11.24 -10.67
CA ASN A 138 22.51 -12.24 -9.97
C ASN A 138 22.33 -12.22 -8.44
N GLY A 139 21.30 -11.55 -7.93
CA GLY A 139 20.98 -11.58 -6.49
C GLY A 139 20.65 -13.01 -6.01
N PRO A 140 21.05 -13.40 -4.79
CA PRO A 140 20.74 -14.70 -4.25
C PRO A 140 19.22 -14.90 -4.19
N ALA A 141 18.76 -16.12 -4.52
CA ALA A 141 17.35 -16.49 -4.45
C ALA A 141 16.78 -16.14 -3.07
N MET A 142 15.56 -15.59 -3.05
CA MET A 142 14.89 -15.15 -1.83
C MET A 142 14.88 -16.25 -0.76
N THR A 143 15.67 -16.08 0.31
CA THR A 143 15.73 -17.02 1.43
C THR A 143 14.87 -16.51 2.58
N ILE A 144 13.84 -17.28 2.93
CA ILE A 144 13.05 -17.01 4.15
C ILE A 144 13.96 -17.26 5.36
N PRO A 145 14.14 -16.29 6.27
CA PRO A 145 14.96 -16.47 7.46
C PRO A 145 14.44 -17.62 8.35
N GLU A 146 15.33 -18.45 8.88
CA GLU A 146 14.95 -19.50 9.82
C GLU A 146 14.28 -18.88 11.06
N GLY A 147 13.04 -19.29 11.34
CA GLY A 147 12.21 -18.77 12.44
C GLY A 147 11.13 -17.77 12.03
N PHE A 148 11.05 -17.37 10.76
CA PHE A 148 9.94 -16.55 10.27
C PHE A 148 8.65 -17.39 10.17
N GLN A 149 7.73 -17.22 11.12
CA GLN A 149 6.42 -17.86 11.06
C GLN A 149 5.56 -17.13 10.04
N ILE A 150 5.34 -17.79 8.90
CA ILE A 150 4.41 -17.32 7.87
C ILE A 150 3.00 -17.36 8.48
N PRO A 151 2.27 -16.23 8.53
CA PRO A 151 0.92 -16.20 9.10
C PRO A 151 0.00 -17.15 8.33
N GLU A 152 -0.84 -17.89 9.05
CA GLU A 152 -1.76 -18.86 8.45
C GLU A 152 -2.64 -18.19 7.38
N GLY A 153 -2.53 -18.69 6.14
CA GLY A 153 -3.24 -18.15 4.97
C GLY A 153 -2.35 -17.41 3.95
N LEU A 154 -1.08 -17.13 4.27
CA LEU A 154 -0.14 -16.51 3.32
C LEU A 154 0.72 -17.59 2.63
N ASN A 155 0.39 -17.97 1.39
CA ASN A 155 1.24 -18.91 0.63
C ASN A 155 2.35 -18.14 -0.11
N VAL A 156 3.53 -18.06 0.52
CA VAL A 156 4.69 -17.35 -0.04
C VAL A 156 5.12 -17.93 -1.40
N SER A 157 4.96 -19.24 -1.62
CA SER A 157 5.24 -19.88 -2.92
C SER A 157 4.29 -19.41 -4.03
N GLU A 158 3.02 -19.16 -3.71
CA GLU A 158 2.06 -18.60 -4.66
C GLU A 158 2.39 -17.13 -4.99
N LEU A 159 2.86 -16.37 -4.02
CA LEU A 159 3.30 -14.98 -4.22
C LEU A 159 4.53 -14.91 -5.15
N LEU A 160 5.50 -15.80 -4.96
CA LEU A 160 6.74 -15.85 -5.73
C LEU A 160 6.52 -16.32 -7.18
N SER A 161 5.61 -17.27 -7.39
CA SER A 161 5.26 -17.74 -8.74
C SER A 161 4.54 -16.68 -9.57
N ARG A 162 3.77 -15.77 -8.96
CA ARG A 162 3.12 -14.65 -9.65
C ARG A 162 4.09 -13.52 -10.04
N LEU A 163 5.26 -13.46 -9.42
CA LEU A 163 6.28 -12.43 -9.66
C LEU A 163 7.32 -12.86 -10.72
N ASN A 164 7.32 -14.13 -11.15
CA ASN A 164 8.23 -14.62 -12.18
C ASN A 164 7.45 -15.38 -13.29
N PRO A 165 6.94 -14.69 -14.32
CA PRO A 165 6.08 -15.31 -15.33
C PRO A 165 6.89 -16.06 -16.39
N LYS A 166 7.85 -16.91 -16.01
CA LYS A 166 8.45 -17.94 -16.89
C LYS A 166 9.02 -19.11 -16.07
N SER A 167 8.20 -20.13 -15.86
CA SER A 167 8.68 -21.51 -15.78
C SER A 167 7.61 -22.45 -16.34
N LYS A 168 7.59 -22.54 -17.67
CA LYS A 168 7.30 -23.76 -18.40
C LYS A 168 8.52 -24.06 -19.24
#